data_AF-A0A2S0RHE6-F1
#
_entry.id   AF-A0A2S0RHE6-F1
#
_cell.length_a   1.000
_cell.length_b   1.000
_cell.length_c   1.000
_cell.angle_alpha   90.00
_cell.angle_beta   90.00
_cell.angle_gamma   90.00
#
_symmetry.space_group_name_H-M   'P 1'
#
loop_
_entity.id
_entity.type
_entity.pdbx_description
1 polymer ?
#
loop_
_entity_poly.entity_id
_entity_poly.type
_entity_poly.pdbx_seq_one_letter_code
_entity_poly.pdbx_strand_id
1 'polypeptide(L)'
;MKKHIYFAAASIFSVMLLASCKNEPKDIDDAKEDVIEARQDQQAATEKADAAQTDSVSDYARLKAETNKLIADNKTRIAEFKVKLKTESATNQAKFQKQIDKLEARNEELQQDLDSWADKGKERWDAFKSRVAKSVEDINKDIDDYKKEHNY
;
A
#
# COMPACT_ATOMS: atom_id res chain seq x y z
N MET A 1 0.77 -25.47 61.23
CA MET A 1 1.81 -25.77 60.22
C MET A 1 1.16 -25.95 58.86
N LYS A 2 1.29 -24.95 57.98
CA LYS A 2 1.38 -25.07 56.51
C LYS A 2 2.04 -23.78 56.04
N LYS A 3 3.10 -23.95 55.25
CA LYS A 3 4.16 -22.99 54.95
C LYS A 3 4.00 -22.48 53.51
N HIS A 4 4.08 -21.15 53.34
CA HIS A 4 4.46 -20.35 52.15
C HIS A 4 3.65 -20.60 50.85
N ILE A 5 3.50 -19.70 49.87
CA ILE A 5 4.41 -18.73 49.26
C ILE A 5 3.55 -17.59 48.64
N TYR A 6 3.97 -16.34 48.83
CA TYR A 6 3.47 -15.17 48.12
C TYR A 6 4.08 -15.14 46.71
N PHE A 7 3.27 -14.97 45.67
CA PHE A 7 3.73 -14.50 44.37
C PHE A 7 2.96 -13.23 44.02
N ALA A 8 3.70 -12.11 43.98
CA ALA A 8 3.25 -10.84 43.45
C ALA A 8 3.18 -10.94 41.91
N ALA A 9 2.01 -10.68 41.33
CA ALA A 9 1.90 -10.42 39.90
C ALA A 9 1.84 -8.90 39.71
N ALA A 10 2.96 -8.35 39.25
CA ALA A 10 3.10 -6.96 38.86
C ALA A 10 2.40 -6.68 37.52
N SER A 11 1.80 -5.50 37.47
CA SER A 11 1.18 -4.77 36.35
C SER A 11 1.85 -4.91 34.98
N ILE A 12 1.04 -5.00 33.90
CA ILE A 12 1.37 -4.32 32.63
C ILE A 12 0.10 -3.69 32.04
N PHE A 13 0.11 -2.36 32.04
CA PHE A 13 -0.66 -1.46 31.17
C PHE A 13 -0.49 -1.87 29.71
N SER A 14 -1.57 -2.22 29.00
CA SER A 14 -1.57 -2.13 27.53
C SER A 14 -2.15 -0.78 27.15
N VAL A 15 -1.20 0.13 26.95
CA VAL A 15 -1.33 1.47 26.38
C VAL A 15 -2.09 1.43 25.05
N MET A 16 -2.91 2.46 24.85
CA MET A 16 -3.56 2.83 23.60
C MET A 16 -2.61 2.72 22.40
N LEU A 17 -3.00 1.93 21.39
CA LEU A 17 -2.49 2.10 20.04
C LEU A 17 -3.50 2.96 19.24
N LEU A 18 -3.68 4.21 19.67
CA LEU A 18 -3.88 5.27 18.69
C LEU A 18 -2.50 5.68 18.23
N ALA A 19 -1.88 4.83 17.40
CA ALA A 19 -0.86 5.29 16.48
C ALA A 19 -1.57 6.17 15.46
N SER A 20 -1.88 7.40 15.91
CA SER A 20 -2.02 8.56 15.05
C SER A 20 -0.90 8.47 14.03
N CYS A 21 -1.22 8.50 12.73
CA CYS A 21 -0.25 8.70 11.67
C CYS A 21 0.59 9.94 12.00
N LYS A 22 1.72 9.73 12.67
CA LYS A 22 2.75 10.75 12.86
C LYS A 22 3.54 10.75 11.56
N ASN A 23 3.00 11.43 10.56
CA ASN A 23 3.82 11.92 9.47
C ASN A 23 4.62 13.10 10.04
N GLU A 24 5.72 12.80 10.73
CA GLU A 24 6.76 13.81 10.89
C GLU A 24 7.21 14.24 9.49
N PRO A 25 7.45 15.54 9.23
CA PRO A 25 7.87 15.96 7.91
C PRO A 25 9.26 15.37 7.60
N LYS A 26 9.29 14.24 6.88
CA LYS A 26 10.51 13.75 6.22
C LYS A 26 11.10 14.86 5.35
N ASP A 27 12.41 15.02 5.33
CA ASP A 27 13.02 16.00 4.44
C ASP A 27 12.99 15.53 2.97
N ILE A 28 13.53 16.33 2.05
CA ILE A 28 13.49 15.98 0.62
C ILE A 28 14.43 14.82 0.27
N ASP A 29 15.50 14.60 1.04
CA ASP A 29 16.44 13.53 0.77
C ASP A 29 15.89 12.19 1.27
N ASP A 30 15.24 12.18 2.45
CA ASP A 30 14.43 11.03 2.91
C ASP A 30 13.36 10.66 1.87
N ALA A 31 12.68 11.65 1.30
CA ALA A 31 11.64 11.40 0.29
C ALA A 31 12.21 10.82 -1.00
N LYS A 32 13.45 11.14 -1.37
CA LYS A 32 14.14 10.52 -2.52
C LYS A 32 14.57 9.10 -2.22
N GLU A 33 14.98 8.81 -0.98
CA GLU A 33 15.29 7.44 -0.54
C GLU A 33 14.05 6.55 -0.64
N ASP A 34 12.89 7.03 -0.17
CA ASP A 34 11.60 6.35 -0.34
C ASP A 34 11.31 6.00 -1.84
N VAL A 35 11.72 6.85 -2.80
CA VAL A 35 11.60 6.56 -4.25
C VAL A 35 12.54 5.45 -4.69
N ILE A 36 13.77 5.41 -4.17
CA ILE A 36 14.74 4.36 -4.50
C ILE A 36 14.24 3.01 -4.00
N GLU A 37 13.79 2.95 -2.75
CA GLU A 37 13.20 1.73 -2.16
C GLU A 37 11.98 1.27 -2.96
N ALA A 38 11.05 2.19 -3.28
CA ALA A 38 9.87 1.85 -4.07
C ALA A 38 10.20 1.29 -5.46
N ARG A 39 11.27 1.79 -6.11
CA ARG A 39 11.75 1.26 -7.39
C ARG A 39 12.35 -0.14 -7.27
N GLN A 40 13.02 -0.46 -6.17
CA GLN A 40 13.52 -1.81 -5.92
C GLN A 40 12.36 -2.79 -5.72
N ASP A 41 11.36 -2.39 -4.93
CA ASP A 41 10.13 -3.18 -4.74
C ASP A 41 9.38 -3.39 -6.06
N GLN A 42 9.29 -2.36 -6.89
CA GLN A 42 8.71 -2.41 -8.23
C GLN A 42 9.42 -3.41 -9.13
N GLN A 43 10.76 -3.40 -9.13
CA GLN A 43 11.54 -4.36 -9.90
C GLN A 43 11.27 -5.80 -9.41
N ALA A 44 11.34 -6.04 -8.09
CA ALA A 44 11.09 -7.35 -7.53
C ALA A 44 9.65 -7.85 -7.80
N ALA A 45 8.66 -6.97 -7.76
CA ALA A 45 7.28 -7.30 -8.11
C ALA A 45 7.11 -7.59 -9.61
N THR A 46 7.84 -6.87 -10.46
CA THR A 46 7.87 -7.12 -11.91
C THR A 46 8.43 -8.50 -12.23
N GLU A 47 9.59 -8.84 -11.66
CA GLU A 47 10.21 -10.17 -11.85
C GLU A 47 9.29 -11.31 -11.41
N LYS A 48 8.58 -11.14 -10.29
CA LYS A 48 7.58 -12.12 -9.82
C LYS A 48 6.38 -12.25 -10.76
N ALA A 49 5.88 -11.14 -11.30
CA ALA A 49 4.76 -11.17 -12.24
C ALA A 49 5.16 -11.82 -13.56
N ASP A 50 6.35 -11.52 -14.07
CA ASP A 50 6.86 -12.10 -15.31
C ASP A 50 7.07 -13.62 -15.14
N ALA A 51 7.60 -14.07 -14.00
CA ALA A 51 7.70 -15.49 -13.67
C ALA A 51 6.33 -16.18 -13.58
N ALA A 52 5.34 -15.55 -12.95
CA ALA A 52 3.98 -16.08 -12.86
C ALA A 52 3.25 -16.16 -14.22
N GLN A 53 3.73 -15.44 -15.24
CA GLN A 53 3.21 -15.54 -16.60
C GLN A 53 3.78 -16.74 -17.36
N THR A 54 5.04 -17.12 -17.08
CA THR A 54 5.72 -18.25 -17.74
C THR A 54 5.51 -19.58 -17.02
N ASP A 55 5.25 -19.54 -15.71
CA ASP A 55 5.09 -20.72 -14.89
C ASP A 55 3.66 -21.27 -14.95
N SER A 56 3.52 -22.58 -14.73
CA SER A 56 2.21 -23.22 -14.58
C SER A 56 1.63 -22.97 -13.19
N VAL A 57 1.28 -21.71 -12.90
CA VAL A 57 0.66 -21.29 -11.65
C VAL A 57 -0.87 -21.20 -11.77
N SER A 58 -1.57 -21.17 -10.63
CA SER A 58 -3.02 -20.98 -10.61
C SER A 58 -3.42 -19.58 -11.11
N ASP A 59 -4.65 -19.44 -11.61
CA ASP A 59 -5.20 -18.15 -12.05
C ASP A 59 -5.14 -17.08 -10.94
N TYR A 60 -5.34 -17.48 -9.68
CA TYR A 60 -5.19 -16.58 -8.54
C TYR A 60 -3.75 -16.15 -8.31
N ALA A 61 -2.79 -17.07 -8.37
CA ALA A 61 -1.39 -16.74 -8.21
C ALA A 61 -0.92 -15.75 -9.29
N ARG A 62 -1.36 -15.93 -10.54
CA ARG A 62 -1.09 -15.00 -11.64
C ARG A 62 -1.73 -13.64 -11.41
N LEU A 63 -3.03 -13.57 -11.10
CA LEU A 63 -3.72 -12.31 -10.79
C LEU A 63 -3.04 -11.58 -9.62
N LYS A 64 -2.68 -12.30 -8.56
CA LYS A 64 -2.02 -11.72 -7.38
C LYS A 64 -0.66 -11.13 -7.75
N ALA A 65 0.14 -11.84 -8.54
CA ALA A 65 1.45 -11.36 -8.96
C ALA A 65 1.33 -10.11 -9.86
N GLU A 66 0.44 -10.13 -10.86
CA GLU A 66 0.17 -8.99 -11.74
C GLU A 66 -0.36 -7.78 -10.97
N THR A 67 -1.28 -8.00 -10.02
CA THR A 67 -1.84 -6.91 -9.21
C THR A 67 -0.80 -6.35 -8.24
N ASN A 68 0.06 -7.18 -7.64
CA ASN A 68 1.16 -6.72 -6.79
C ASN A 68 2.17 -5.87 -7.57
N LYS A 69 2.44 -6.20 -8.85
CA LYS A 69 3.24 -5.35 -9.74
C LYS A 69 2.59 -3.97 -9.91
N LEU A 70 1.29 -3.91 -10.17
CA LEU A 70 0.55 -2.65 -10.29
C LEU A 70 0.59 -1.84 -8.98
N ILE A 71 0.42 -2.49 -7.82
CA ILE A 71 0.54 -1.83 -6.51
C ILE A 71 1.95 -1.24 -6.33
N ALA A 72 3.00 -1.98 -6.71
CA ALA A 72 4.37 -1.48 -6.61
C ALA A 72 4.63 -0.30 -7.57
N ASP A 73 4.15 -0.35 -8.82
CA ASP A 73 4.20 0.77 -9.76
C ASP A 73 3.52 2.03 -9.17
N ASN A 74 2.38 1.84 -8.51
CA ASN A 74 1.64 2.93 -7.89
C ASN A 74 2.37 3.51 -6.68
N LYS A 75 2.99 2.67 -5.84
CA LYS A 75 3.83 3.10 -4.72
C LYS A 75 5.02 3.94 -5.20
N THR A 76 5.68 3.54 -6.29
CA THR A 76 6.74 4.36 -6.91
C THR A 76 6.23 5.74 -7.31
N ARG A 77 5.07 5.82 -7.99
CA ARG A 77 4.47 7.09 -8.38
C ARG A 77 4.11 7.95 -7.16
N ILE A 78 3.54 7.35 -6.12
CA ILE A 78 3.20 8.03 -4.87
C ILE A 78 4.47 8.58 -4.19
N ALA A 79 5.56 7.82 -4.16
CA ALA A 79 6.84 8.30 -3.62
C ALA A 79 7.36 9.52 -4.41
N GLU A 80 7.29 9.48 -5.75
CA GLU A 80 7.65 10.63 -6.59
C GLU A 80 6.74 11.84 -6.35
N PHE A 81 5.44 11.61 -6.15
CA PHE A 81 4.48 12.65 -5.79
C PHE A 81 4.81 13.30 -4.44
N LYS A 82 5.23 12.51 -3.45
CA LYS A 82 5.69 13.01 -2.15
C LYS A 82 6.94 13.86 -2.25
N VAL A 83 7.90 13.52 -3.13
CA VAL A 83 9.05 14.39 -3.41
C VAL A 83 8.59 15.73 -3.98
N LYS A 84 7.70 15.71 -4.98
CA LYS A 84 7.17 16.93 -5.60
C LYS A 84 6.43 17.80 -4.58
N LEU A 85 5.64 17.19 -3.69
CA LEU A 85 4.92 17.85 -2.60
C LEU A 85 5.84 18.72 -1.73
N LYS A 86 7.08 18.28 -1.47
CA LYS A 86 8.05 19.05 -0.67
C LYS A 86 8.47 20.36 -1.34
N THR A 87 8.33 20.46 -2.65
CA THR A 87 8.68 21.66 -3.44
C THR A 87 7.48 22.60 -3.67
N GLU A 88 6.29 22.20 -3.23
CA GLU A 88 5.05 22.93 -3.44
C GLU A 88 4.82 24.06 -2.43
N SER A 89 3.97 25.02 -2.79
CA SER A 89 3.51 26.05 -1.86
C SER A 89 2.71 25.44 -0.70
N ALA A 90 2.72 26.07 0.48
CA ALA A 90 1.98 25.59 1.66
C ALA A 90 0.47 25.39 1.38
N THR A 91 -0.12 26.26 0.55
CA THR A 91 -1.53 26.13 0.12
C THR A 91 -1.76 24.87 -0.70
N ASN A 92 -0.83 24.54 -1.62
CA ASN A 92 -0.92 23.35 -2.46
C ASN A 92 -0.62 22.08 -1.66
N GLN A 93 0.33 22.13 -0.72
CA GLN A 93 0.73 20.98 0.10
C GLN A 93 -0.47 20.31 0.79
N ALA A 94 -1.34 21.07 1.43
CA ALA A 94 -2.51 20.50 2.11
C ALA A 94 -3.51 19.85 1.14
N LYS A 95 -3.68 20.41 -0.07
CA LYS A 95 -4.56 19.84 -1.09
C LYS A 95 -3.98 18.53 -1.63
N PHE A 96 -2.71 18.56 -2.00
CA PHE A 96 -2.03 17.47 -2.69
C PHE A 96 -1.74 16.29 -1.75
N GLN A 97 -1.44 16.59 -0.47
CA GLN A 97 -1.32 15.55 0.56
C GLN A 97 -2.60 14.72 0.66
N LYS A 98 -3.79 15.33 0.61
CA LYS A 98 -5.05 14.56 0.65
C LYS A 98 -5.23 13.61 -0.54
N GLN A 99 -4.75 13.99 -1.72
CA GLN A 99 -4.80 13.13 -2.91
C GLN A 99 -3.81 11.98 -2.78
N ILE A 100 -2.62 12.24 -2.23
CA ILE A 100 -1.63 11.22 -1.89
C ILE A 100 -2.20 10.24 -0.86
N ASP A 101 -2.76 10.74 0.25
CA ASP A 101 -3.34 9.89 1.32
C ASP A 101 -4.46 8.97 0.77
N LYS A 102 -5.30 9.51 -0.13
CA LYS A 102 -6.35 8.73 -0.81
C LYS A 102 -5.76 7.61 -1.68
N LEU A 103 -4.71 7.92 -2.43
CA LEU A 103 -4.02 6.94 -3.28
C LEU A 103 -3.37 5.84 -2.44
N GLU A 104 -2.77 6.19 -1.31
CA GLU A 104 -2.18 5.22 -0.38
C GLU A 104 -3.24 4.28 0.19
N ALA A 105 -4.33 4.84 0.72
CA ALA A 105 -5.44 4.06 1.27
C ALA A 105 -6.02 3.06 0.24
N ARG A 106 -6.21 3.47 -1.02
CA ARG A 106 -6.71 2.57 -2.07
C ARG A 106 -5.73 1.46 -2.43
N ASN A 107 -4.42 1.73 -2.42
CA ASN A 107 -3.42 0.68 -2.65
C ASN A 107 -3.37 -0.32 -1.49
N GLU A 108 -3.53 0.16 -0.25
CA GLU A 108 -3.66 -0.72 0.92
C GLU A 108 -4.93 -1.57 0.87
N GLU A 109 -6.08 -0.99 0.53
CA GLU A 109 -7.34 -1.72 0.34
C GLU A 109 -7.21 -2.80 -0.74
N LEU A 110 -6.58 -2.48 -1.88
CA LEU A 110 -6.33 -3.45 -2.94
C LEU A 110 -5.43 -4.60 -2.48
N GLN A 111 -4.36 -4.29 -1.72
CA GLN A 111 -3.47 -5.30 -1.14
C GLN A 111 -4.23 -6.22 -0.16
N GLN A 112 -5.04 -5.64 0.72
CA GLN A 112 -5.87 -6.40 1.67
C GLN A 112 -6.90 -7.28 0.95
N ASP A 113 -7.49 -6.80 -0.14
CA ASP A 113 -8.40 -7.58 -0.97
C ASP A 113 -7.68 -8.81 -1.56
N LEU A 114 -6.45 -8.64 -2.07
CA LEU A 114 -5.65 -9.76 -2.56
C LEU A 114 -5.31 -10.77 -1.46
N ASP A 115 -4.90 -10.30 -0.29
CA ASP A 115 -4.43 -11.15 0.81
C ASP A 115 -5.57 -11.85 1.56
N SER A 116 -6.77 -11.28 1.55
CA SER A 116 -7.97 -11.85 2.17
C SER A 116 -8.68 -12.91 1.32
N TRP A 117 -8.27 -13.09 0.06
CA TRP A 117 -8.84 -14.13 -0.79
C TRP A 117 -8.49 -15.52 -0.27
N ALA A 118 -9.47 -16.16 0.37
CA ALA A 118 -9.49 -17.58 0.63
C ALA A 118 -10.30 -18.25 -0.48
N ASP A 119 -9.72 -19.25 -1.14
CA ASP A 119 -10.33 -19.97 -2.26
C ASP A 119 -11.71 -20.55 -1.87
N LYS A 120 -12.78 -19.89 -2.36
CA LYS A 120 -14.17 -20.15 -1.95
C LYS A 120 -15.09 -20.53 -3.13
N GLY A 121 -14.54 -20.91 -4.28
CA GLY A 121 -15.29 -21.38 -5.47
C GLY A 121 -15.49 -20.34 -6.58
N LYS A 122 -16.02 -20.79 -7.74
CA LYS A 122 -16.00 -20.06 -9.03
C LYS A 122 -16.84 -18.78 -9.10
N GLU A 123 -18.07 -18.78 -8.60
CA GLU A 123 -18.92 -17.57 -8.59
C GLU A 123 -18.26 -16.44 -7.78
N ARG A 124 -17.62 -16.80 -6.67
CA ARG A 124 -16.87 -15.87 -5.83
C ARG A 124 -15.57 -15.41 -6.50
N TRP A 125 -14.97 -16.24 -7.35
CA TRP A 125 -13.79 -15.91 -8.14
C TRP A 125 -14.07 -14.84 -9.20
N ASP A 126 -15.16 -14.98 -9.95
CA ASP A 126 -15.53 -14.02 -10.99
C ASP A 126 -15.88 -12.64 -10.37
N ALA A 127 -16.61 -12.63 -9.25
CA ALA A 127 -16.88 -11.41 -8.48
C ALA A 127 -15.61 -10.77 -7.90
N PHE A 128 -14.68 -11.58 -7.41
CA PHE A 128 -13.40 -11.11 -6.89
C PHE A 128 -12.55 -10.42 -7.96
N LYS A 129 -12.37 -11.06 -9.13
CA LYS A 129 -11.67 -10.46 -10.27
C LYS A 129 -12.27 -9.11 -10.68
N SER A 130 -13.59 -9.03 -10.73
CA SER A 130 -14.28 -7.79 -11.09
C SER A 130 -14.01 -6.67 -10.08
N ARG A 131 -13.99 -6.98 -8.78
CA ARG A 131 -13.64 -6.01 -7.73
C ARG A 131 -12.19 -5.55 -7.85
N VAL A 132 -11.23 -6.46 -8.00
CA VAL A 132 -9.81 -6.15 -8.21
C VAL A 132 -9.64 -5.23 -9.44
N ALA A 133 -10.25 -5.58 -10.57
CA ALA A 133 -10.19 -4.78 -11.79
C ALA A 133 -10.75 -3.36 -11.59
N LYS A 134 -11.87 -3.22 -10.87
CA LYS A 134 -12.46 -1.93 -10.56
C LYS A 134 -11.57 -1.07 -9.66
N SER A 135 -10.95 -1.67 -8.65
CA SER A 135 -10.00 -0.98 -7.78
C SER A 135 -8.78 -0.48 -8.55
N VAL A 136 -8.25 -1.29 -9.48
CA VAL A 136 -7.15 -0.88 -10.38
C VAL A 136 -7.56 0.31 -11.27
N GLU A 137 -8.75 0.26 -11.87
CA GLU A 137 -9.28 1.36 -12.68
C GLU A 137 -9.40 2.66 -11.87
N ASP A 138 -9.95 2.58 -10.66
CA ASP A 138 -10.11 3.74 -9.77
C ASP A 138 -8.78 4.36 -9.35
N ILE A 139 -7.78 3.53 -9.05
CA ILE A 139 -6.44 4.01 -8.70
C ILE A 139 -5.78 4.68 -9.91
N ASN A 140 -5.86 4.07 -11.10
CA ASN A 140 -5.31 4.66 -12.32
C ASN A 140 -5.96 6.02 -12.61
N LYS A 141 -7.28 6.12 -12.44
CA LYS A 141 -7.98 7.39 -12.58
C LYS A 141 -7.51 8.43 -11.57
N ASP A 142 -7.36 8.07 -10.30
CA ASP A 142 -6.88 8.99 -9.26
C ASP A 142 -5.43 9.45 -9.53
N ILE A 143 -4.58 8.59 -10.08
CA ILE A 143 -3.22 8.94 -10.52
C ILE A 143 -3.25 9.92 -11.69
N ASP A 144 -4.09 9.68 -12.70
CA ASP A 144 -4.19 10.55 -13.86
C ASP A 144 -4.76 11.93 -13.48
N ASP A 145 -5.74 11.96 -12.58
CA ASP A 145 -6.32 13.20 -12.07
C ASP A 145 -5.27 13.97 -11.24
N TYR A 146 -4.45 13.29 -10.42
CA TYR A 146 -3.29 13.90 -9.78
C TYR A 146 -2.35 14.53 -10.81
N LYS A 147 -1.88 13.76 -11.81
CA LYS A 147 -0.93 14.26 -12.82
C LYS A 147 -1.45 15.52 -13.54
N LYS A 148 -2.72 15.51 -13.95
CA LYS A 148 -3.37 16.65 -14.62
C LYS A 148 -3.42 17.89 -13.74
N GLU A 149 -3.83 17.74 -12.49
CA GLU A 149 -3.95 18.87 -11.56
C GLU A 149 -2.59 19.49 -11.17
N HIS A 150 -1.50 18.74 -11.37
CA HIS A 150 -0.16 19.09 -10.85
C HIS A 150 0.87 19.28 -11.96
N ASN A 151 0.44 19.38 -13.23
CA ASN A 151 1.31 19.54 -14.40
C ASN A 151 2.51 18.58 -14.37
N TYR A 152 2.21 17.30 -14.16
CA TYR A 152 3.20 16.22 -14.22
C TYR A 152 3.48 15.82 -15.66
#